data_AF-X1APF7-F1
#
_entry.id   AF-X1APF7-F1
#
_cell.length_a   1.000
_cell.length_b   1.000
_cell.length_c   1.000
_cell.angle_alpha   90.00
_cell.angle_beta   90.00
_cell.angle_gamma   90.00
#
_symmetry.space_group_name_H-M   'P 1'
#
loop_
_entity.id
_entity.type
_entity.pdbx_description
1 polymer ?
#
loop_
_entity_poly.entity_id
_entity_poly.type
_entity_poly.pdbx_seq_one_letter_code
_entity_poly.pdbx_strand_id
1 'polypeptide(L)' 'CTPIDFLMLKPNSLRTPYTNIELAHSLNKPLRLAQKMSYCLRKMEMVKVVGKKGRSFLFDF' A
#
# COMPACT_ATOMS: atom_id res chain seq x y z
N CYS A 1 -14.81 12.75 4.19
CA CYS A 1 -13.89 11.63 3.89
C CYS A 1 -12.82 11.60 4.96
N THR A 2 -12.85 10.58 5.82
CA THR A 2 -11.78 10.33 6.80
C THR A 2 -10.68 9.48 6.15
N PRO A 3 -9.43 9.50 6.65
CA PRO A 3 -8.34 8.67 6.11
C PRO A 3 -8.67 7.17 5.99
N ILE A 4 -9.54 6.66 6.88
CA ILE A 4 -10.05 5.28 6.87
C ILE A 4 -10.84 4.93 5.61
N ASP A 5 -11.54 5.90 5.00
CA ASP A 5 -12.30 5.67 3.77
C ASP A 5 -11.38 5.21 2.61
N PHE A 6 -10.12 5.65 2.63
CA PHE A 6 -9.12 5.22 1.66
C PHE A 6 -8.62 3.79 1.90
N LEU A 7 -8.68 3.29 3.14
CA LEU A 7 -8.38 1.89 3.47
C LEU A 7 -9.44 0.96 2.88
N MET A 8 -10.70 1.38 2.88
CA MET A 8 -11.80 0.59 2.32
C MET A 8 -11.74 0.46 0.79
N LEU A 9 -11.00 1.35 0.11
CA LEU A 9 -10.72 1.23 -1.32
C LEU A 9 -9.64 0.18 -1.65
N LYS A 10 -9.12 -0.52 -0.64
CA LYS A 10 -8.15 -1.61 -0.82
C LYS A 10 -8.77 -2.74 -1.64
N PRO A 11 -8.04 -3.29 -2.63
CA PRO A 11 -8.44 -4.53 -3.27
C PRO A 11 -8.48 -5.67 -2.27
N ASN A 12 -9.61 -6.37 -2.17
CA ASN A 12 -9.77 -7.54 -1.29
C ASN A 12 -8.72 -8.63 -1.54
N SER A 13 -8.12 -8.65 -2.73
CA SER A 13 -7.06 -9.58 -3.13
C SER A 13 -5.67 -9.27 -2.55
N LEU A 14 -5.44 -8.08 -2.00
CA LEU A 14 -4.13 -7.68 -1.47
C LEU A 14 -3.95 -8.22 -0.04
N ARG A 15 -3.03 -9.17 0.13
CA ARG A 15 -2.64 -9.72 1.44
C ARG A 15 -1.57 -8.82 2.09
N THR A 16 -1.56 -8.74 3.42
CA THR A 16 -0.49 -8.06 4.15
C THR A 16 0.50 -9.07 4.77
N PRO A 17 1.79 -8.71 4.94
CA PRO A 17 2.42 -7.48 4.44
C PRO A 17 2.62 -7.53 2.91
N TYR A 18 2.56 -6.37 2.27
CA TYR A 18 2.66 -6.22 0.81
C TYR A 18 3.77 -5.27 0.38
N THR A 19 4.25 -5.44 -0.84
CA THR A 19 5.12 -4.50 -1.54
C THR A 19 4.31 -3.56 -2.43
N ASN A 20 4.91 -2.43 -2.83
CA ASN A 20 4.29 -1.53 -3.82
C ASN A 20 4.03 -2.21 -5.18
N ILE A 21 4.77 -3.28 -5.50
CA ILE A 21 4.55 -4.09 -6.71
C ILE A 21 3.26 -4.90 -6.57
N GLU A 22 3.10 -5.61 -5.45
CA GLU A 22 1.87 -6.38 -5.16
C GLU A 22 0.64 -5.45 -5.09
N LEU A 23 0.78 -4.25 -4.50
CA LEU A 23 -0.26 -3.21 -4.51
C LEU A 23 -0.60 -2.77 -5.95
N ALA A 24 0.40 -2.47 -6.78
CA ALA A 24 0.21 -2.05 -8.16
C ALA A 24 -0.54 -3.11 -8.99
N HIS A 25 -0.15 -4.38 -8.84
CA HIS A 25 -0.85 -5.50 -9.48
C HIS A 25 -2.28 -5.65 -9.00
N SER A 26 -2.53 -5.58 -7.68
CA SER A 26 -3.87 -5.70 -7.12
C SER A 26 -4.83 -4.59 -7.57
N LEU A 27 -4.30 -3.40 -7.82
CA LEU A 27 -5.07 -2.25 -8.32
C LEU A 27 -5.17 -2.20 -9.85
N ASN A 28 -4.40 -3.03 -10.56
CA ASN A 28 -4.18 -2.91 -12.00
C ASN A 28 -3.76 -1.48 -12.40
N LYS A 29 -2.77 -0.93 -11.68
CA LYS A 29 -2.26 0.45 -11.87
C LYS A 29 -0.74 0.48 -11.98
N PRO A 30 -0.17 1.55 -12.57
CA PRO A 30 1.28 1.72 -12.62
C PRO A 30 1.92 1.78 -11.22
N LEU A 31 3.13 1.24 -11.08
CA LEU A 31 3.89 1.21 -9.82
C LEU A 31 4.04 2.60 -9.17
N ARG A 32 4.23 3.65 -9.99
CA ARG A 32 4.36 5.03 -9.50
C ARG A 32 3.11 5.50 -8.75
N LEU A 33 1.92 5.05 -9.15
CA LEU A 33 0.68 5.40 -8.46
C LEU A 33 0.58 4.66 -7.12
N ALA A 34 0.89 3.35 -7.11
CA ALA A 34 0.93 2.55 -5.89
C ALA A 34 1.93 3.11 -4.86
N GLN A 35 3.11 3.56 -5.30
CA GLN A 35 4.09 4.21 -4.42
C GLN A 35 3.57 5.51 -3.79
N LYS A 36 2.88 6.36 -4.57
CA LYS A 36 2.24 7.57 -4.05
C LYS A 36 1.15 7.24 -3.04
N MET A 37 0.34 6.21 -3.31
CA MET A 37 -0.70 5.75 -2.38
C MET A 37 -0.09 5.29 -1.06
N SER A 38 0.92 4.41 -1.09
CA SER A 38 1.62 3.95 0.12
C SER A 38 2.29 5.10 0.87
N TYR A 39 2.83 6.09 0.16
CA TYR A 39 3.38 7.30 0.78
C TYR A 39 2.30 8.11 1.52
N CYS A 40 1.16 8.37 0.87
CA CYS A 40 0.05 9.10 1.47
C CYS A 40 -0.52 8.35 2.68
N LEU A 41 -0.77 7.05 2.56
CA LEU A 41 -1.26 6.20 3.64
C LEU A 41 -0.28 6.18 4.82
N ARG A 42 1.03 6.13 4.54
CA ARG A 42 2.06 6.19 5.60
C ARG A 42 2.08 7.54 6.30
N LYS A 43 1.92 8.64 5.57
CA LYS A 43 1.83 9.99 6.14
C LYS A 43 0.55 10.20 6.95
N MET A 44 -0.50 9.45 6.64
CA MET A 44 -1.74 9.41 7.41
C MET A 44 -1.70 8.37 8.54
N GLU A 45 -0.55 7.73 8.80
CA GLU A 45 -0.36 6.70 9.83
C GLU A 45 -1.28 5.48 9.66
N MET A 46 -1.82 5.28 8.46
CA MET A 46 -2.71 4.16 8.11
C MET A 46 -1.93 2.91 7.70
N VAL A 47 -0.66 3.05 7.32
CA VAL A 47 0.24 1.93 6.99
C VAL A 47 1.64 2.21 7.51
N LYS A 48 2.33 1.15 7.91
CA LYS A 48 3.70 1.17 8.43
C LYS A 48 4.61 0.28 7.59
N VAL A 49 5.89 0.64 7.55
CA VAL A 49 6.91 -0.22 6.95
C VAL A 49 7.31 -1.26 8.00
N VAL A 50 7.02 -2.53 7.73
CA VAL A 50 7.32 -3.66 8.64
C VAL A 50 8.58 -4.43 8.24
N GLY A 51 9.15 -4.12 7.08
CA GLY A 51 10.38 -4.76 6.62
C GLY A 51 10.72 -4.46 5.17
N LYS A 52 11.51 -5.35 4.57
CA LYS A 52 11.93 -5.29 3.16
C LYS A 52 11.88 -6.67 2.52
N LYS A 53 11.49 -6.72 1.25
CA LYS A 53 11.57 -7.88 0.35
C LYS A 53 12.48 -7.49 -0.82
N GLY A 54 13.75 -7.92 -0.76
CA GLY A 54 14.78 -7.45 -1.68
C GLY A 54 14.97 -5.93 -1.59
N ARG A 55 14.75 -5.22 -2.70
CA ARG A 55 14.84 -3.75 -2.77
C ARG A 55 13.52 -3.03 -2.45
N SER A 56 12.43 -3.76 -2.22
CA SER A 56 11.11 -3.19 -1.94
C SER A 56 10.81 -3.16 -0.45
N PHE A 57 10.17 -2.09 0.03
CA PHE A 57 9.61 -2.05 1.37
C PHE A 57 8.36 -2.94 1.46
N LEU A 58 8.19 -3.57 2.62
CA LEU A 58 6.98 -4.28 3.02
C LEU A 58 6.14 -3.35 3.88
N PHE A 59 4.88 -3.21 3.50
CA PHE A 59 3.89 -2.39 4.18
C PHE A 59 2.83 -3.27 4.83
N ASP A 60 2.39 -2.85 6.00
CA ASP A 60 1.26 -3.43 6.73
C ASP A 60 0.40 -2.29 7.29
N PHE A 61 -0.85 -2.57 7.61
CA PHE A 61 -1.74 -1.61 8.24
C PHE A 61 -1.40 -1.44 9.74
#